data_AF-A0A8X6VSE3-F1
#
_entry.id   AF-A0A8X6VSE3-F1
#
_cell.length_a   1.000
_cell.length_b   1.000
_cell.length_c   1.000
_cell.angle_alpha   90.00
_cell.angle_beta   90.00
_cell.angle_gamma   90.00
#
_symmetry.space_group_name_H-M   'P 1'
#
loop_
_entity.id
_entity.type
_entity.pdbx_description
1 polymer ?
#
loop_
_entity_poly.entity_id
_entity_poly.type
_entity_poly.pdbx_seq_one_letter_code
_entity_poly.pdbx_strand_id
1 'polypeptide(L)'
;MTCIDQGLESLKTFCAVMSLPNPVEQKSYDVINNKLSRVMKEVAEESMKRAAVEENSSSPDNLLTVSGDGTWKTRGHSSLIGVCTVIGAETGKVLDREVWSSFCKGCDSYNGVKFGIKYNKWQRAHKISCRKNYSGSAGKMEADGMLRIFNRSEKLHILKYSNYIGDGDTKTFNALSENKPYGDDHLIQKIECVGHVQKRMGTRLRKLKLVYSKKKLSDGKTIGGKGRLTDSLIDKLAHYYGNAIRCNSTSVKEMRKAIWAVWGHSCSTDDEPMHWFCPTNPNTWYLSHPALLKKCLGGKTQNPNESLNSLIWKFCPKTIGSSLQIAEIAANLATSVFNDGNQILITSLEKFGLKINRNVCVSLAERDNRRIFTSRQRHLESSFEAHRAKKIKKSKKIELFQEQEGISYDPAAF
;
A
#
# COMPACT_ATOMS: atom_id res chain seq x y z
N MET A 1 3.94 -22.26 1.44
CA MET A 1 4.37 -22.12 0.04
C MET A 1 3.22 -21.52 -0.76
N THR A 2 3.46 -20.60 -1.69
CA THR A 2 2.44 -19.99 -2.57
C THR A 2 3.01 -19.90 -3.99
N CYS A 3 2.58 -20.80 -4.87
CA CYS A 3 3.34 -21.17 -6.09
C CYS A 3 2.74 -20.62 -7.40
N ILE A 4 1.95 -19.54 -7.34
CA ILE A 4 1.18 -19.01 -8.50
C ILE A 4 2.09 -18.49 -9.62
N ASP A 5 3.31 -18.04 -9.29
CA ASP A 5 4.25 -17.39 -10.21
C ASP A 5 5.58 -18.17 -10.37
N GLN A 6 5.58 -19.47 -10.05
CA GLN A 6 6.77 -20.33 -10.23
C GLN A 6 6.79 -21.10 -11.57
N GLY A 7 5.71 -21.08 -12.34
CA GLY A 7 5.64 -21.66 -13.69
C GLY A 7 5.63 -23.19 -13.74
N LEU A 8 5.50 -23.75 -14.95
CA LEU A 8 5.48 -25.20 -15.17
C LEU A 8 6.83 -25.88 -14.90
N GLU A 9 7.96 -25.21 -15.16
CA GLU A 9 9.28 -25.79 -14.91
C GLU A 9 9.53 -26.05 -13.42
N SER A 10 9.12 -25.14 -12.52
CA SER A 10 9.23 -25.42 -11.07
C SER A 10 8.31 -26.54 -10.60
N LEU A 11 7.15 -26.74 -11.27
CA LEU A 11 6.28 -27.89 -11.02
C LEU A 11 6.93 -29.20 -11.49
N LYS A 12 7.58 -29.22 -12.65
CA LYS A 12 8.39 -30.37 -13.12
C LYS A 12 9.55 -30.65 -12.16
N THR A 13 10.30 -29.62 -11.75
CA THR A 13 11.40 -29.76 -10.78
C THR A 13 10.91 -30.30 -9.45
N PHE A 14 9.77 -29.81 -8.94
CA PHE A 14 9.16 -30.35 -7.72
C PHE A 14 8.75 -31.82 -7.89
N CYS A 15 8.10 -32.20 -9.00
CA CYS A 15 7.76 -33.60 -9.26
C CYS A 15 9.02 -34.48 -9.32
N ALA A 16 10.06 -34.06 -10.04
CA ALA A 16 11.31 -34.80 -10.16
C ALA A 16 12.04 -34.99 -8.81
N VAL A 17 12.10 -33.94 -7.98
CA VAL A 17 12.69 -34.01 -6.62
C VAL A 17 11.87 -34.90 -5.68
N MET A 18 10.56 -34.95 -5.86
CA MET A 18 9.64 -35.78 -5.05
C MET A 18 9.41 -37.19 -5.63
N SER A 19 10.13 -37.58 -6.69
CA SER A 19 9.91 -38.85 -7.44
C SER A 19 8.47 -39.06 -7.93
N LEU A 20 7.76 -37.97 -8.23
CA LEU A 20 6.42 -37.96 -8.80
C LEU A 20 6.46 -37.93 -10.33
N PRO A 21 5.43 -38.45 -11.03
CA PRO A 21 5.32 -38.29 -12.48
C PRO A 21 5.30 -36.81 -12.91
N ASN A 22 5.69 -36.55 -14.16
CA ASN A 22 5.63 -35.22 -14.76
C ASN A 22 4.19 -34.64 -14.64
N PRO A 23 4.04 -33.36 -14.25
CA PRO A 23 2.76 -32.85 -13.74
C PRO A 23 1.66 -32.75 -14.81
N VAL A 24 1.86 -31.89 -15.81
CA VAL A 24 0.95 -31.70 -16.95
C VAL A 24 1.75 -31.18 -18.16
N GLU A 25 1.24 -31.41 -19.37
CA GLU A 25 1.77 -30.75 -20.57
C GLU A 25 1.55 -29.22 -20.53
N GLN A 26 2.38 -28.48 -21.28
CA GLN A 26 2.26 -27.04 -21.46
C GLN A 26 0.87 -26.62 -21.96
N LYS A 27 0.28 -27.36 -22.92
CA LYS A 27 -1.08 -27.10 -23.43
C LYS A 27 -2.12 -27.14 -22.30
N SER A 28 -2.07 -28.18 -21.48
CA SER A 28 -2.98 -28.39 -20.35
C SER A 28 -2.76 -27.34 -19.25
N TYR A 29 -1.50 -26.98 -18.98
CA TYR A 29 -1.14 -25.90 -18.06
C TYR A 29 -1.70 -24.54 -18.51
N ASP A 30 -1.62 -24.22 -19.80
CA ASP A 30 -2.16 -22.97 -20.36
C ASP A 30 -3.69 -22.95 -20.33
N VAL A 31 -4.36 -24.07 -20.61
CA VAL A 31 -5.82 -24.21 -20.44
C VAL A 31 -6.24 -24.01 -18.97
N ILE A 32 -5.51 -24.61 -18.02
CA ILE A 32 -5.73 -24.44 -16.58
C ILE A 32 -5.58 -22.96 -16.18
N ASN A 33 -4.51 -22.29 -16.62
CA ASN A 33 -4.29 -20.86 -16.35
C ASN A 33 -5.34 -19.95 -16.98
N ASN A 34 -5.81 -20.26 -18.20
CA ASN A 34 -6.89 -19.51 -18.84
C ASN A 34 -8.21 -19.66 -18.06
N LYS A 35 -8.56 -20.88 -17.63
CA LYS A 35 -9.74 -21.12 -16.78
C LYS A 35 -9.61 -20.41 -15.43
N LEU A 36 -8.43 -20.45 -14.81
CA LEU A 36 -8.16 -19.82 -13.51
C LEU A 36 -8.26 -18.30 -13.63
N SER A 37 -7.66 -17.71 -14.66
CA SER A 37 -7.72 -16.27 -14.93
C SER A 37 -9.15 -15.77 -15.09
N ARG A 38 -10.02 -16.56 -15.72
CA ARG A 38 -11.45 -16.24 -15.83
C ARG A 38 -12.17 -16.32 -14.47
N VAL A 39 -12.06 -17.45 -13.76
CA VAL A 39 -12.75 -17.65 -12.47
C VAL A 39 -12.29 -16.63 -11.43
N MET A 40 -11.00 -16.33 -11.36
CA MET A 40 -10.45 -15.28 -10.48
C MET A 40 -11.02 -13.90 -10.83
N LYS A 41 -11.21 -13.58 -12.13
CA LYS A 41 -11.80 -12.31 -12.56
C LYS A 41 -13.27 -12.22 -12.12
N GLU A 42 -14.07 -13.25 -12.38
CA GLU A 42 -15.48 -13.32 -12.01
C GLU A 42 -15.67 -13.12 -10.49
N VAL A 43 -14.89 -13.84 -9.67
CA VAL A 43 -14.95 -13.75 -8.19
C VAL A 43 -14.44 -12.39 -7.66
N ALA A 44 -13.44 -11.79 -8.31
CA ALA A 44 -12.99 -10.44 -7.96
C ALA A 44 -14.04 -9.37 -8.30
N GLU A 45 -14.70 -9.46 -9.46
CA GLU A 45 -15.76 -8.53 -9.89
C GLU A 45 -17.01 -8.65 -8.98
N GLU A 46 -17.38 -9.85 -8.55
CA GLU A 46 -18.45 -10.07 -7.55
C GLU A 46 -18.09 -9.49 -6.17
N SER A 47 -16.83 -9.64 -5.75
CA SER A 47 -16.31 -9.07 -4.49
C SER A 47 -16.31 -7.55 -4.49
N MET A 48 -15.81 -6.94 -5.57
CA MET A 48 -15.76 -5.48 -5.77
C MET A 48 -17.15 -4.87 -5.87
N LYS A 49 -18.12 -5.54 -6.52
CA LYS A 49 -19.52 -5.09 -6.55
C LYS A 49 -20.18 -5.07 -5.18
N ARG A 50 -19.93 -6.07 -4.32
CA ARG A 50 -20.43 -6.04 -2.93
C ARG A 50 -19.79 -4.92 -2.12
N ALA A 51 -18.47 -4.75 -2.23
CA ALA A 51 -17.75 -3.64 -1.58
C ALA A 51 -18.29 -2.26 -2.01
N ALA A 52 -18.64 -2.08 -3.29
CA ALA A 52 -19.24 -0.84 -3.80
C ALA A 52 -20.60 -0.53 -3.16
N VAL A 53 -21.48 -1.52 -3.01
CA VAL A 53 -22.79 -1.36 -2.35
C VAL A 53 -22.63 -1.07 -0.86
N GLU A 54 -21.69 -1.72 -0.18
CA GLU A 54 -21.35 -1.45 1.22
C GLU A 54 -20.82 -0.02 1.42
N GLU A 55 -19.90 0.45 0.58
CA GLU A 55 -19.34 1.81 0.67
C GLU A 55 -20.40 2.89 0.42
N ASN A 56 -21.28 2.69 -0.56
CA ASN A 56 -22.38 3.60 -0.84
C ASN A 56 -23.36 3.67 0.34
N SER A 57 -23.71 2.51 0.92
CA SER A 57 -24.57 2.42 2.11
C SER A 57 -23.93 3.01 3.38
N SER A 58 -22.60 3.16 3.40
CA SER A 58 -21.83 3.72 4.52
C SER A 58 -21.52 5.22 4.37
N SER A 59 -21.87 5.83 3.23
CA SER A 59 -21.50 7.22 2.89
C SER A 59 -22.67 8.18 3.12
N PRO A 60 -22.71 8.96 4.22
CA PRO A 60 -23.92 9.67 4.65
C PRO A 60 -24.43 10.76 3.69
N ASP A 61 -23.53 11.38 2.92
CA ASP A 61 -23.85 12.53 2.04
C ASP A 61 -23.77 12.20 0.54
N ASN A 62 -23.65 10.92 0.14
CA ASN A 62 -23.21 10.49 -1.20
C ASN A 62 -21.81 11.01 -1.65
N LEU A 63 -21.08 11.77 -0.82
CA LEU A 63 -19.69 12.17 -1.06
C LEU A 63 -18.70 11.01 -0.84
N LEU A 64 -18.77 9.98 -1.70
CA LEU A 64 -17.85 8.85 -1.62
C LEU A 64 -16.39 9.31 -1.66
N THR A 65 -15.62 8.80 -0.71
CA THR A 65 -14.21 9.12 -0.52
C THR A 65 -13.38 7.87 -0.76
N VAL A 66 -12.39 7.94 -1.63
CA VAL A 66 -11.59 6.77 -2.02
C VAL A 66 -10.09 7.01 -1.93
N SER A 67 -9.35 5.96 -1.58
CA SER A 67 -7.89 5.92 -1.51
C SER A 67 -7.32 5.16 -2.71
N GLY A 68 -6.83 5.88 -3.71
CA GLY A 68 -6.19 5.28 -4.88
C GLY A 68 -4.67 5.17 -4.71
N ASP A 69 -4.09 4.05 -5.12
CA ASP A 69 -2.64 3.80 -5.08
C ASP A 69 -2.13 3.01 -6.28
N GLY A 70 -0.86 3.24 -6.64
CA GLY A 70 -0.14 2.56 -7.72
C GLY A 70 0.95 1.64 -7.18
N THR A 71 1.08 0.44 -7.73
CA THR A 71 2.14 -0.49 -7.31
C THR A 71 2.75 -1.23 -8.50
N TRP A 72 4.08 -1.35 -8.52
CA TRP A 72 4.86 -1.83 -9.67
C TRP A 72 5.60 -3.14 -9.36
N LYS A 73 5.71 -4.04 -10.34
CA LYS A 73 6.35 -5.35 -10.14
C LYS A 73 7.84 -5.25 -9.84
N THR A 74 8.57 -4.34 -10.49
CA THR A 74 9.96 -4.00 -10.14
C THR A 74 10.04 -2.65 -9.41
N ARG A 75 11.17 -2.34 -8.78
CA ARG A 75 11.42 -1.03 -8.16
C ARG A 75 11.99 -0.07 -9.19
N GLY A 76 11.50 1.17 -9.22
CA GLY A 76 11.96 2.24 -10.13
C GLY A 76 11.04 2.45 -11.33
N HIS A 77 11.26 3.54 -12.06
CA HIS A 77 10.41 4.02 -13.16
C HIS A 77 10.55 3.24 -14.49
N SER A 78 11.01 1.99 -14.43
CA SER A 78 11.22 1.08 -15.55
C SER A 78 10.34 -0.18 -15.51
N SER A 79 9.46 -0.30 -14.51
CA SER A 79 8.64 -1.52 -14.35
C SER A 79 7.66 -1.71 -15.51
N LEU A 80 7.74 -2.90 -16.13
CA LEU A 80 6.91 -3.29 -17.27
C LEU A 80 5.47 -3.66 -16.88
N ILE A 81 5.24 -4.00 -15.61
CA ILE A 81 3.92 -4.34 -15.05
C ILE A 81 3.64 -3.46 -13.83
N GLY A 82 2.40 -2.99 -13.73
CA GLY A 82 1.86 -2.24 -12.60
C GLY A 82 0.40 -2.59 -12.34
N VAL A 83 -0.04 -2.40 -11.10
CA VAL A 83 -1.42 -2.57 -10.64
C VAL A 83 -1.85 -1.26 -9.98
N CYS A 84 -3.06 -0.82 -10.30
CA CYS A 84 -3.68 0.38 -9.73
C CYS A 84 -4.95 -0.04 -9.00
N THR A 85 -5.15 0.41 -7.77
CA THR A 85 -6.28 -0.01 -6.91
C THR A 85 -6.95 1.18 -6.27
N VAL A 86 -8.28 1.15 -6.22
CA VAL A 86 -9.12 2.14 -5.53
C VAL A 86 -9.83 1.46 -4.37
N ILE A 87 -9.57 1.94 -3.15
CA ILE A 87 -10.14 1.43 -1.90
C ILE A 87 -11.16 2.44 -1.34
N GLY A 88 -12.34 1.97 -0.95
CA GLY A 88 -13.36 2.73 -0.24
C GLY A 88 -12.86 3.13 1.14
N ALA A 89 -13.01 4.40 1.50
CA ALA A 89 -12.39 4.94 2.70
C ALA A 89 -13.26 4.83 3.96
N GLU A 90 -14.53 4.43 3.86
CA GLU A 90 -15.35 4.03 5.02
C GLU A 90 -15.24 2.53 5.30
N THR A 91 -15.47 1.68 4.30
CA THR A 91 -15.40 0.20 4.44
C THR A 91 -13.97 -0.33 4.53
N GLY A 92 -13.01 0.42 3.97
CA GLY A 92 -11.64 -0.05 3.78
C GLY A 92 -11.47 -1.14 2.73
N LYS A 93 -12.51 -1.45 1.92
CA LYS A 93 -12.51 -2.51 0.90
C LYS A 93 -12.12 -1.99 -0.49
N VAL A 94 -11.56 -2.86 -1.33
CA VAL A 94 -11.26 -2.57 -2.75
C VAL A 94 -12.56 -2.46 -3.53
N LEU A 95 -12.77 -1.31 -4.18
CA LEU A 95 -13.93 -1.04 -5.03
C LEU A 95 -13.65 -1.35 -6.50
N ASP A 96 -12.42 -1.08 -6.98
CA ASP A 96 -12.01 -1.39 -8.34
C ASP A 96 -10.47 -1.48 -8.47
N ARG A 97 -9.98 -2.18 -9.50
CA ARG A 97 -8.56 -2.29 -9.85
C ARG A 97 -8.28 -2.42 -11.35
N GLU A 98 -7.15 -1.89 -11.80
CA GLU A 98 -6.62 -2.02 -13.16
C GLU A 98 -5.24 -2.69 -13.15
N VAL A 99 -4.91 -3.47 -14.18
CA VAL A 99 -3.60 -4.14 -14.31
C VAL A 99 -2.99 -3.79 -15.66
N TRP A 100 -1.88 -3.06 -15.62
CA TRP A 100 -1.19 -2.57 -16.81
C TRP A 100 0.07 -3.41 -17.10
N SER A 101 0.29 -3.73 -18.37
CA SER A 101 1.53 -4.27 -18.92
C SER A 101 1.95 -3.46 -20.16
N SER A 102 3.15 -2.89 -20.11
CA SER A 102 3.82 -2.28 -21.26
C SER A 102 4.65 -3.29 -22.08
N PHE A 103 4.67 -4.56 -21.67
CA PHE A 103 5.43 -5.65 -22.27
C PHE A 103 4.54 -6.72 -22.90
N CYS A 104 5.03 -7.33 -23.99
CA CYS A 104 4.52 -8.59 -24.51
C CYS A 104 5.67 -9.33 -25.22
N LYS A 105 5.87 -10.61 -24.88
CA LYS A 105 6.94 -11.45 -25.49
C LYS A 105 6.87 -11.48 -27.02
N GLY A 106 5.66 -11.45 -27.61
CA GLY A 106 5.50 -11.39 -29.07
C GLY A 106 5.99 -10.07 -29.71
N CYS A 107 5.85 -8.94 -29.01
CA CYS A 107 6.40 -7.64 -29.44
C CYS A 107 7.92 -7.52 -29.23
N ASP A 108 8.45 -8.32 -28.32
CA ASP A 108 9.85 -8.37 -27.96
C ASP A 108 10.63 -9.23 -28.97
N SER A 109 10.18 -10.47 -29.19
CA SER A 109 10.73 -11.44 -30.15
C SER A 109 10.45 -11.11 -31.64
N TYR A 110 10.12 -9.87 -31.98
CA TYR A 110 10.05 -9.42 -33.37
C TYR A 110 11.42 -8.95 -33.84
N ASN A 111 12.13 -9.84 -34.55
CA ASN A 111 13.50 -9.62 -35.04
C ASN A 111 13.60 -8.68 -36.27
N GLY A 112 12.48 -8.11 -36.71
CA GLY A 112 12.45 -7.15 -37.83
C GLY A 112 12.54 -5.70 -37.37
N VAL A 113 12.81 -4.80 -38.31
CA VAL A 113 12.79 -3.35 -38.04
C VAL A 113 11.36 -2.90 -37.73
N LYS A 114 11.16 -2.15 -36.64
CA LYS A 114 9.83 -1.83 -36.08
C LYS A 114 9.14 -0.65 -36.79
N PHE A 115 9.25 -0.58 -38.13
CA PHE A 115 8.58 0.40 -38.98
C PHE A 115 8.23 -0.17 -40.37
N GLY A 116 7.40 0.57 -41.13
CA GLY A 116 7.07 0.25 -42.52
C GLY A 116 6.06 -0.88 -42.73
N ILE A 117 5.81 -1.22 -43.99
CA ILE A 117 4.69 -2.10 -44.40
C ILE A 117 4.79 -3.50 -43.79
N LYS A 118 6.00 -4.09 -43.73
CA LYS A 118 6.24 -5.42 -43.12
C LYS A 118 5.90 -5.43 -41.63
N TYR A 119 6.31 -4.41 -40.88
CA TYR A 119 5.95 -4.27 -39.47
C TYR A 119 4.44 -4.04 -39.31
N ASN A 120 3.83 -3.15 -40.09
CA ASN A 120 2.41 -2.84 -40.01
C ASN A 120 1.51 -4.08 -40.28
N LYS A 121 1.89 -4.93 -41.25
CA LYS A 121 1.17 -6.19 -41.52
C LYS A 121 1.32 -7.18 -40.36
N TRP A 122 2.52 -7.34 -39.81
CA TRP A 122 2.76 -8.18 -38.63
C TRP A 122 2.03 -7.66 -37.39
N GLN A 123 2.06 -6.34 -37.13
CA GLN A 123 1.45 -5.70 -35.97
C GLN A 123 -0.08 -5.84 -35.98
N ARG A 124 -0.71 -5.72 -37.16
CA ARG A 124 -2.15 -5.96 -37.34
C ARG A 124 -2.53 -7.41 -36.98
N ALA A 125 -1.75 -8.39 -37.42
CA ALA A 125 -1.98 -9.80 -37.07
C ALA A 125 -1.71 -10.08 -35.57
N HIS A 126 -0.61 -9.55 -35.03
CA HIS A 126 -0.26 -9.73 -33.62
C HIS A 126 -1.20 -9.00 -32.66
N LYS A 127 -1.92 -7.94 -33.09
CA LYS A 127 -2.88 -7.20 -32.24
C LYS A 127 -3.89 -8.12 -31.53
N ILE A 128 -4.25 -9.25 -32.14
CA ILE A 128 -5.17 -10.27 -31.59
C ILE A 128 -4.53 -11.06 -30.44
N SER A 129 -3.22 -11.33 -30.49
CA SER A 129 -2.45 -12.10 -29.50
C SER A 129 -1.56 -11.24 -28.58
N CYS A 130 -1.62 -9.92 -28.72
CA CYS A 130 -0.79 -8.98 -27.99
C CYS A 130 -1.27 -8.83 -26.53
N ARG A 131 -0.37 -9.12 -25.58
CA ARG A 131 -0.62 -8.97 -24.13
C ARG A 131 -0.09 -7.65 -23.56
N LYS A 132 0.17 -6.66 -24.42
CA LYS A 132 0.52 -5.28 -24.03
C LYS A 132 -0.75 -4.44 -24.09
N ASN A 133 -1.23 -3.98 -22.94
CA ASN A 133 -2.41 -3.13 -22.82
C ASN A 133 -2.07 -1.66 -22.49
N TYR A 134 -0.81 -1.35 -22.15
CA TYR A 134 -0.35 0.00 -21.82
C TYR A 134 0.79 0.46 -22.75
N SER A 135 0.80 1.74 -23.15
CA SER A 135 1.77 2.31 -24.11
C SER A 135 2.63 3.46 -23.56
N GLY A 136 2.27 4.06 -22.42
CA GLY A 136 2.98 5.18 -21.82
C GLY A 136 4.22 4.80 -21.00
N SER A 137 4.76 5.77 -20.26
CA SER A 137 5.88 5.59 -19.34
C SER A 137 5.42 5.01 -17.99
N ALA A 138 6.29 4.28 -17.28
CA ALA A 138 5.88 3.61 -16.04
C ALA A 138 5.39 4.57 -14.94
N GLY A 139 5.88 5.82 -14.94
CA GLY A 139 5.44 6.90 -14.05
C GLY A 139 4.11 7.55 -14.42
N LYS A 140 3.50 7.21 -15.56
CA LYS A 140 2.12 7.60 -15.92
C LYS A 140 1.08 6.48 -15.68
N MET A 141 1.52 5.23 -15.50
CA MET A 141 0.64 4.06 -15.29
C MET A 141 -0.38 4.28 -14.15
N GLU A 142 0.01 4.97 -13.08
CA GLU A 142 -0.88 5.30 -11.97
C GLU A 142 -1.97 6.31 -12.37
N ALA A 143 -1.59 7.45 -12.95
CA ALA A 143 -2.53 8.48 -13.39
C ALA A 143 -3.51 7.94 -14.44
N ASP A 144 -3.00 7.24 -15.46
CA ASP A 144 -3.81 6.64 -16.51
C ASP A 144 -4.68 5.48 -15.97
N GLY A 145 -4.20 4.77 -14.94
CA GLY A 145 -4.94 3.72 -14.24
C GLY A 145 -6.09 4.24 -13.39
N MET A 146 -5.86 5.30 -12.61
CA MET A 146 -6.91 5.96 -11.83
C MET A 146 -7.95 6.59 -12.77
N LEU A 147 -7.53 7.28 -13.83
CA LEU A 147 -8.45 7.82 -14.83
C LEU A 147 -9.33 6.73 -15.45
N ARG A 148 -8.75 5.55 -15.78
CA ARG A 148 -9.49 4.41 -16.32
C ARG A 148 -10.47 3.76 -15.33
N ILE A 149 -10.18 3.81 -14.03
CA ILE A 149 -11.08 3.36 -12.96
C ILE A 149 -12.22 4.36 -12.74
N PHE A 150 -11.91 5.66 -12.64
CA PHE A 150 -12.91 6.71 -12.43
C PHE A 150 -13.89 6.79 -13.61
N ASN A 151 -13.39 6.77 -14.86
CA ASN A 151 -14.21 6.77 -16.09
C ASN A 151 -15.16 5.56 -16.23
N ARG A 152 -15.03 4.52 -15.40
CA ARG A 152 -15.91 3.33 -15.44
C ARG A 152 -16.67 3.08 -14.15
N SER A 153 -16.44 3.85 -13.08
CA SER A 153 -17.03 3.58 -11.77
C SER A 153 -18.56 3.72 -11.79
N GLU A 154 -19.08 4.72 -12.50
CA GLU A 154 -20.52 4.91 -12.70
C GLU A 154 -21.14 3.73 -13.48
N LYS A 155 -20.47 3.25 -14.53
CA LYS A 155 -20.98 2.15 -15.38
C LYS A 155 -20.85 0.75 -14.75
N LEU A 156 -19.85 0.49 -13.92
CA LEU A 156 -19.61 -0.82 -13.32
C LEU A 156 -20.14 -0.97 -11.89
N HIS A 157 -20.21 0.14 -11.14
CA HIS A 157 -20.49 0.15 -9.71
C HIS A 157 -21.58 1.15 -9.31
N ILE A 158 -22.04 2.02 -10.23
CA ILE A 158 -23.01 3.11 -9.96
C ILE A 158 -22.47 4.11 -8.92
N LEU A 159 -21.14 4.32 -8.90
CA LEU A 159 -20.46 5.21 -7.96
C LEU A 159 -19.79 6.40 -8.65
N LYS A 160 -19.94 7.60 -8.08
CA LYS A 160 -19.13 8.79 -8.39
C LYS A 160 -18.24 9.12 -7.19
N TYR A 161 -16.93 9.17 -7.40
CA TYR A 161 -15.99 9.47 -6.33
C TYR A 161 -15.82 10.98 -6.18
N SER A 162 -16.21 11.53 -5.02
CA SER A 162 -16.15 12.97 -4.74
C SER A 162 -14.80 13.39 -4.16
N ASN A 163 -14.21 12.55 -3.32
CA ASN A 163 -12.95 12.84 -2.65
C ASN A 163 -11.89 11.79 -3.00
N TYR A 164 -10.73 12.25 -3.47
CA TYR A 164 -9.58 11.41 -3.79
C TYR A 164 -8.47 11.58 -2.75
N ILE A 165 -8.11 10.48 -2.09
CA ILE A 165 -6.90 10.34 -1.27
C ILE A 165 -5.84 9.66 -2.14
N GLY A 166 -4.69 10.31 -2.28
CA GLY A 166 -3.50 9.76 -2.90
C GLY A 166 -2.24 10.10 -2.09
N ASP A 167 -1.09 9.66 -2.57
CA ASP A 167 0.19 10.09 -2.00
C ASP A 167 0.48 11.59 -2.34
N GLY A 168 1.63 12.10 -1.89
CA GLY A 168 2.01 13.50 -2.06
C GLY A 168 2.32 13.95 -3.49
N ASP A 169 2.41 13.04 -4.45
CA ASP A 169 2.58 13.39 -5.87
C ASP A 169 1.25 13.91 -6.44
N THR A 170 1.28 15.09 -7.06
CA THR A 170 0.06 15.73 -7.58
C THR A 170 -0.36 15.22 -8.96
N LYS A 171 0.50 14.51 -9.71
CA LYS A 171 0.22 14.06 -11.09
C LYS A 171 -1.11 13.34 -11.25
N THR A 172 -1.37 12.36 -10.38
CA THR A 172 -2.57 11.51 -10.42
C THR A 172 -3.85 12.30 -10.13
N PHE A 173 -3.80 13.26 -9.19
CA PHE A 173 -4.93 14.15 -8.93
C PHE A 173 -5.13 15.17 -10.06
N ASN A 174 -4.05 15.76 -10.57
CA ASN A 174 -4.11 16.70 -11.70
C ASN A 174 -4.77 16.05 -12.92
N ALA A 175 -4.35 14.83 -13.30
CA ALA A 175 -4.95 14.10 -14.42
C ALA A 175 -6.46 13.87 -14.23
N LEU A 176 -6.92 13.52 -13.02
CA LEU A 176 -8.35 13.39 -12.70
C LEU A 176 -9.09 14.74 -12.79
N SER A 177 -8.49 15.82 -12.28
CA SER A 177 -9.07 17.17 -12.29
C SER A 177 -9.10 17.80 -13.70
N GLU A 178 -8.17 17.44 -14.57
CA GLU A 178 -8.08 17.90 -15.96
C GLU A 178 -9.07 17.16 -16.86
N ASN A 179 -9.24 15.84 -16.65
CA ASN A 179 -10.10 14.99 -17.50
C ASN A 179 -11.57 14.94 -17.07
N LYS A 180 -11.92 15.44 -15.87
CA LYS A 180 -13.29 15.56 -15.35
C LYS A 180 -14.17 14.31 -15.61
N PRO A 181 -13.83 13.14 -15.02
CA PRO A 181 -14.41 11.84 -15.37
C PRO A 181 -15.93 11.71 -15.13
N TYR A 182 -16.54 12.69 -14.46
CA TYR A 182 -17.97 12.74 -14.13
C TYR A 182 -18.69 13.99 -14.67
N GLY A 183 -18.04 14.76 -15.56
CA GLY A 183 -18.52 16.05 -16.06
C GLY A 183 -18.09 17.24 -15.21
N ASP A 184 -18.51 18.45 -15.60
CA ASP A 184 -18.23 19.71 -14.90
C ASP A 184 -18.93 19.83 -13.56
N ASP A 185 -20.11 19.22 -13.41
CA ASP A 185 -20.96 19.31 -12.21
C ASP A 185 -20.39 18.57 -10.98
N HIS A 186 -19.46 17.63 -11.18
CA HIS A 186 -18.93 16.75 -10.13
C HIS A 186 -17.39 16.81 -10.05
N LEU A 187 -16.89 17.87 -9.41
CA LEU A 187 -15.46 18.11 -9.24
C LEU A 187 -14.84 17.29 -8.09
N ILE A 188 -13.78 16.53 -8.41
CA ILE A 188 -13.07 15.69 -7.43
C ILE A 188 -12.17 16.55 -6.54
N GLN A 189 -12.26 16.38 -5.21
CA GLN A 189 -11.42 17.10 -4.25
C GLN A 189 -10.23 16.24 -3.77
N LYS A 190 -9.03 16.84 -3.66
CA LYS A 190 -7.85 16.15 -3.09
C LYS A 190 -7.84 16.22 -1.56
N ILE A 191 -7.93 15.05 -0.92
CA ILE A 191 -7.64 14.85 0.51
C ILE A 191 -6.18 14.37 0.66
N GLU A 192 -5.47 14.87 1.66
CA GLU A 192 -4.06 14.54 1.90
C GLU A 192 -3.95 13.40 2.92
N CYS A 193 -3.26 12.30 2.58
CA CYS A 193 -3.11 11.18 3.49
C CYS A 193 -2.36 11.59 4.78
N VAL A 194 -2.95 11.31 5.94
CA VAL A 194 -2.35 11.61 7.26
C VAL A 194 -0.97 10.98 7.42
N GLY A 195 -0.77 9.76 6.87
CA GLY A 195 0.53 9.09 6.86
C GLY A 195 1.59 9.84 6.05
N HIS A 196 1.22 10.41 4.90
CA HIS A 196 2.12 11.27 4.13
C HIS A 196 2.41 12.59 4.88
N VAL A 197 1.40 13.23 5.47
CA VAL A 197 1.56 14.47 6.24
C VAL A 197 2.54 14.26 7.43
N GLN A 198 2.45 13.13 8.11
CA GLN A 198 3.42 12.65 9.10
C GLN A 198 4.84 12.47 8.51
N LYS A 199 4.99 11.71 7.39
CA LYS A 199 6.28 11.52 6.68
C LYS A 199 6.91 12.88 6.26
N ARG A 200 6.08 13.83 5.80
CA ARG A 200 6.46 15.18 5.35
C ARG A 200 7.02 16.05 6.49
N MET A 201 6.42 15.99 7.68
CA MET A 201 6.91 16.71 8.87
C MET A 201 8.27 16.15 9.35
N GLY A 202 8.40 14.82 9.46
CA GLY A 202 9.66 14.18 9.84
C GLY A 202 10.80 14.45 8.83
N THR A 203 10.46 14.67 7.56
CA THR A 203 11.40 15.09 6.51
C THR A 203 11.82 16.57 6.68
N ARG A 204 10.88 17.46 7.00
CA ARG A 204 11.17 18.89 7.22
C ARG A 204 12.10 19.11 8.42
N LEU A 205 11.88 18.42 9.55
CA LEU A 205 12.78 18.52 10.70
C LEU A 205 14.20 17.97 10.39
N ARG A 206 14.33 16.88 9.63
CA ARG A 206 15.64 16.38 9.19
C ARG A 206 16.37 17.39 8.31
N LYS A 207 15.67 18.07 7.38
CA LYS A 207 16.25 19.17 6.59
C LYS A 207 16.68 20.35 7.47
N LEU A 208 15.86 20.76 8.44
CA LEU A 208 16.19 21.84 9.38
C LEU A 208 17.43 21.48 10.23
N LYS A 209 17.46 20.27 10.79
CA LYS A 209 18.62 19.72 11.50
C LYS A 209 19.90 19.76 10.66
N LEU A 210 19.84 19.44 9.37
CA LEU A 210 20.98 19.52 8.45
C LEU A 210 21.42 20.97 8.20
N VAL A 211 20.50 21.89 7.90
CA VAL A 211 20.80 23.31 7.67
C VAL A 211 21.45 23.97 8.90
N TYR A 212 20.96 23.65 10.09
CA TYR A 212 21.49 24.18 11.36
C TYR A 212 22.57 23.28 11.99
N SER A 213 23.04 22.23 11.31
CA SER A 213 24.15 21.39 11.80
C SER A 213 25.48 22.15 11.86
N LYS A 214 25.69 23.09 10.94
CA LYS A 214 26.89 23.95 10.85
C LYS A 214 26.75 25.29 11.60
N LYS A 215 25.59 25.56 12.21
CA LYS A 215 25.34 26.80 12.96
C LYS A 215 25.29 26.49 14.46
N LYS A 216 25.98 27.31 15.24
CA LYS A 216 25.78 27.37 16.70
C LYS A 216 24.48 28.13 16.97
N LEU A 217 23.71 27.66 17.95
CA LEU A 217 22.58 28.38 18.53
C LEU A 217 23.10 29.41 19.55
N SER A 218 22.20 30.17 20.19
CA SER A 218 22.53 31.13 21.26
C SER A 218 23.33 30.51 22.41
N ASP A 219 23.14 29.22 22.66
CA ASP A 219 23.87 28.41 23.65
C ASP A 219 25.25 27.90 23.20
N GLY A 220 25.76 28.37 22.05
CA GLY A 220 27.06 28.01 21.50
C GLY A 220 27.18 26.58 20.95
N LYS A 221 26.10 25.79 20.97
CA LYS A 221 26.07 24.37 20.56
C LYS A 221 25.22 24.18 19.28
N THR A 222 25.38 23.04 18.62
CA THR A 222 24.63 22.68 17.41
C THR A 222 23.17 22.32 17.72
N ILE A 223 22.32 22.29 16.69
CA ILE A 223 20.92 21.83 16.81
C ILE A 223 20.79 20.31 17.09
N GLY A 224 21.78 19.51 16.68
CA GLY A 224 21.88 18.09 17.00
C GLY A 224 22.77 17.85 18.23
N GLY A 225 22.54 16.73 18.92
CA GLY A 225 23.34 16.31 20.08
C GLY A 225 22.51 15.52 21.12
N LYS A 226 23.17 15.08 22.20
CA LYS A 226 22.50 14.55 23.41
C LYS A 226 21.62 15.66 24.00
N GLY A 227 20.35 15.35 24.30
CA GLY A 227 19.37 16.34 24.77
C GLY A 227 18.88 17.34 23.70
N ARG A 228 19.09 17.07 22.40
CA ARG A 228 18.67 17.96 21.30
C ARG A 228 17.92 17.22 20.18
N LEU A 229 17.83 17.82 19.00
CA LEU A 229 17.07 17.31 17.85
C LEU A 229 17.74 16.06 17.22
N THR A 230 17.56 14.92 17.88
CA THR A 230 17.94 13.58 17.42
C THR A 230 16.90 13.01 16.45
N ASP A 231 17.28 12.07 15.57
CA ASP A 231 16.32 11.49 14.62
C ASP A 231 15.23 10.67 15.33
N SER A 232 15.56 10.07 16.48
CA SER A 232 14.58 9.45 17.36
C SER A 232 13.58 10.44 17.99
N LEU A 233 13.99 11.69 18.23
CA LEU A 233 13.04 12.73 18.63
C LEU A 233 12.19 13.19 17.44
N ILE A 234 12.79 13.33 16.25
CA ILE A 234 12.03 13.65 15.03
C ILE A 234 10.96 12.58 14.74
N ASP A 235 11.29 11.30 14.84
CA ASP A 235 10.36 10.19 14.58
C ASP A 235 9.28 10.06 15.65
N LYS A 236 9.59 10.39 16.93
CA LYS A 236 8.56 10.64 17.95
C LYS A 236 7.62 11.73 17.46
N LEU A 237 8.11 12.97 17.31
CA LEU A 237 7.32 14.17 16.99
C LEU A 237 6.41 13.96 15.76
N ALA A 238 6.89 13.25 14.74
CA ALA A 238 6.11 12.91 13.55
C ALA A 238 4.99 11.88 13.80
N HIS A 239 5.20 10.87 14.66
CA HIS A 239 4.18 9.85 14.97
C HIS A 239 3.04 10.43 15.82
N TYR A 240 3.37 11.18 16.88
CA TYR A 240 2.43 11.63 18.00
C TYR A 240 1.60 12.73 17.13
N TYR A 241 2.23 13.51 16.20
CA TYR A 241 1.53 14.34 15.19
C TYR A 241 0.54 13.58 14.27
N GLY A 242 0.94 12.44 13.70
CA GLY A 242 0.00 11.63 12.91
C GLY A 242 -1.26 11.26 13.71
N ASN A 243 -1.10 11.04 15.02
CA ASN A 243 -2.20 10.74 15.93
C ASN A 243 -3.06 11.97 16.25
N ALA A 244 -2.46 13.18 16.33
CA ALA A 244 -3.18 14.47 16.44
C ALA A 244 -4.37 14.55 15.49
N ILE A 245 -4.08 14.29 14.22
CA ILE A 245 -4.98 14.41 13.08
C ILE A 245 -6.03 13.28 13.12
N ARG A 246 -5.60 12.05 13.40
CA ARG A 246 -6.50 10.87 13.48
C ARG A 246 -7.55 11.02 14.58
N CYS A 247 -7.12 11.43 15.78
CA CYS A 247 -7.98 11.55 16.96
C CYS A 247 -8.95 12.76 16.90
N ASN A 248 -8.73 13.72 16.00
CA ASN A 248 -9.50 14.96 15.93
C ASN A 248 -9.98 15.25 14.50
N SER A 249 -10.28 14.19 13.74
CA SER A 249 -10.60 14.20 12.32
C SER A 249 -11.91 14.90 11.94
N THR A 250 -12.72 15.32 12.91
CA THR A 250 -14.05 15.92 12.71
C THR A 250 -14.08 17.45 12.82
N SER A 251 -13.07 18.08 13.44
CA SER A 251 -13.08 19.52 13.71
C SER A 251 -11.72 20.12 13.44
N VAL A 252 -11.61 21.09 12.54
CA VAL A 252 -10.33 21.80 12.37
C VAL A 252 -9.99 22.64 13.60
N LYS A 253 -10.94 23.09 14.42
CA LYS A 253 -10.63 23.83 15.66
C LYS A 253 -10.09 22.91 16.75
N GLU A 254 -10.63 21.70 16.88
CA GLU A 254 -10.19 20.73 17.89
C GLU A 254 -9.03 19.86 17.40
N MET A 255 -8.87 19.66 16.08
CA MET A 255 -7.57 19.34 15.52
C MET A 255 -6.61 20.48 15.84
N ARG A 256 -7.02 21.76 15.67
CA ARG A 256 -6.29 22.98 16.13
C ARG A 256 -6.22 23.14 17.67
N LYS A 257 -6.76 22.20 18.44
CA LYS A 257 -6.58 21.98 19.90
C LYS A 257 -6.27 20.50 20.22
N ALA A 258 -5.68 19.85 19.24
CA ALA A 258 -4.65 18.84 19.29
C ALA A 258 -3.50 19.43 18.46
N ILE A 259 -3.11 20.70 18.76
CA ILE A 259 -2.35 21.77 18.03
C ILE A 259 -0.80 22.03 17.99
N TRP A 260 -0.21 22.09 19.17
CA TRP A 260 0.98 22.87 19.62
C TRP A 260 1.59 22.37 20.96
N ALA A 261 1.19 21.23 21.50
CA ALA A 261 1.54 20.72 22.85
C ALA A 261 2.36 19.43 22.77
N VAL A 262 2.49 18.85 21.57
CA VAL A 262 3.72 18.17 21.18
C VAL A 262 4.82 19.18 21.38
N TRP A 263 4.64 20.39 20.83
CA TRP A 263 5.61 21.46 20.96
C TRP A 263 5.77 21.90 22.42
N GLY A 264 4.67 22.25 23.10
CA GLY A 264 4.63 22.53 24.55
C GLY A 264 5.33 21.46 25.39
N HIS A 265 4.81 20.24 25.49
CA HIS A 265 5.44 19.14 26.27
C HIS A 265 6.85 18.73 25.78
N SER A 266 7.27 19.06 24.55
CA SER A 266 8.66 18.80 24.09
C SER A 266 9.63 19.94 24.39
N CYS A 267 9.13 21.10 24.82
CA CYS A 267 9.92 22.25 25.28
C CYS A 267 9.79 22.50 26.78
N SER A 268 8.72 21.99 27.39
CA SER A 268 8.41 22.07 28.82
C SER A 268 9.53 21.48 29.67
N THR A 269 9.89 22.20 30.73
CA THR A 269 10.68 21.69 31.84
C THR A 269 9.82 21.66 33.10
N ASP A 270 10.39 21.18 34.22
CA ASP A 270 9.74 21.27 35.52
C ASP A 270 9.70 22.73 36.04
N ASP A 271 10.69 23.55 35.65
CA ASP A 271 10.75 24.99 35.95
C ASP A 271 9.85 25.85 35.04
N GLU A 272 9.69 25.46 33.76
CA GLU A 272 8.87 26.16 32.75
C GLU A 272 7.78 25.21 32.16
N PRO A 273 6.65 25.00 32.86
CA PRO A 273 5.59 24.08 32.44
C PRO A 273 4.74 24.63 31.27
N MET A 274 5.10 24.27 30.03
CA MET A 274 4.42 24.73 28.80
C MET A 274 3.13 23.94 28.48
N HIS A 275 2.18 23.92 29.41
CA HIS A 275 0.95 23.11 29.31
C HIS A 275 -0.31 23.87 28.85
N TRP A 276 -0.20 25.15 28.43
CA TRP A 276 -1.31 26.07 28.13
C TRP A 276 -2.39 25.60 27.13
N PHE A 277 -2.15 24.49 26.43
CA PHE A 277 -3.11 23.90 25.51
C PHE A 277 -3.43 22.42 25.81
N CYS A 278 -2.79 21.80 26.79
CA CYS A 278 -3.17 20.43 27.17
C CYS A 278 -4.57 20.46 27.81
N PRO A 279 -5.50 19.55 27.47
CA PRO A 279 -6.64 19.29 28.33
C PRO A 279 -6.14 18.86 29.72
N THR A 280 -6.93 19.08 30.77
CA THR A 280 -6.62 18.68 32.17
C THR A 280 -6.63 17.15 32.40
N ASN A 281 -6.50 16.35 31.34
CA ASN A 281 -6.47 14.90 31.35
C ASN A 281 -5.38 14.42 30.37
N PRO A 282 -4.42 13.54 30.74
CA PRO A 282 -3.03 13.64 30.25
C PRO A 282 -2.70 13.19 28.81
N ASN A 283 -3.68 13.04 27.91
CA ASN A 283 -3.50 12.38 26.62
C ASN A 283 -4.17 13.11 25.42
N THR A 284 -3.44 13.99 24.73
CA THR A 284 -3.35 14.05 23.24
C THR A 284 -2.41 15.17 22.75
N TRP A 285 -1.98 15.13 21.48
CA TRP A 285 -0.75 15.75 20.96
C TRP A 285 -0.95 16.08 19.44
N TYR A 286 -0.86 17.27 18.77
CA TYR A 286 -0.46 18.69 19.07
C TYR A 286 0.62 19.33 18.07
N LEU A 287 0.41 19.35 16.69
CA LEU A 287 1.13 20.14 15.56
C LEU A 287 0.25 20.63 14.31
N SER A 288 0.37 21.87 13.75
CA SER A 288 -0.60 22.43 12.73
C SER A 288 -0.17 23.20 11.46
N HIS A 289 -1.08 23.23 10.45
CA HIS A 289 -1.35 24.42 9.61
C HIS A 289 -2.79 24.39 9.02
N PRO A 290 -3.72 25.32 9.33
CA PRO A 290 -5.16 25.15 9.06
C PRO A 290 -5.57 24.82 7.61
N ALA A 291 -4.89 25.39 6.60
CA ALA A 291 -5.16 25.09 5.19
C ALA A 291 -4.77 23.66 4.78
N LEU A 292 -3.84 23.03 5.51
CA LEU A 292 -3.51 21.61 5.38
C LEU A 292 -4.52 20.74 6.14
N LEU A 293 -4.94 21.15 7.34
CA LEU A 293 -5.84 20.36 8.21
C LEU A 293 -7.26 20.23 7.67
N LYS A 294 -7.79 21.27 6.99
CA LYS A 294 -9.07 21.16 6.28
C LYS A 294 -9.07 19.99 5.28
N LYS A 295 -7.91 19.63 4.72
CA LYS A 295 -7.70 18.48 3.82
C LYS A 295 -7.34 17.17 4.53
N CYS A 296 -7.48 17.11 5.86
CA CYS A 296 -7.25 15.92 6.68
C CYS A 296 -8.48 15.49 7.50
N LEU A 297 -9.64 16.13 7.27
CA LEU A 297 -10.90 15.72 7.88
C LEU A 297 -11.26 14.28 7.44
N GLY A 298 -11.91 13.53 8.33
CA GLY A 298 -12.18 12.09 8.17
C GLY A 298 -11.03 11.14 8.51
N GLY A 299 -9.78 11.62 8.71
CA GLY A 299 -8.72 10.85 9.39
C GLY A 299 -8.14 9.62 8.66
N LYS A 300 -8.54 9.39 7.41
CA LYS A 300 -8.29 8.18 6.61
C LYS A 300 -6.79 7.92 6.33
N THR A 301 -6.41 6.64 6.17
CA THR A 301 -5.00 6.20 6.11
C THR A 301 -4.69 5.25 4.95
N GLN A 302 -3.44 5.24 4.46
CA GLN A 302 -2.95 4.38 3.37
C GLN A 302 -2.64 2.93 3.78
N ASN A 303 -2.80 2.53 5.05
CA ASN A 303 -2.49 1.18 5.53
C ASN A 303 -3.23 0.04 4.75
N PRO A 304 -4.48 0.22 4.28
CA PRO A 304 -5.13 -0.72 3.37
C PRO A 304 -4.34 -0.96 2.07
N ASN A 305 -3.86 0.10 1.42
CA ASN A 305 -3.09 0.02 0.17
C ASN A 305 -1.70 -0.63 0.38
N GLU A 306 -0.95 -0.25 1.43
CA GLU A 306 0.35 -0.89 1.75
C GLU A 306 0.17 -2.41 2.04
N SER A 307 -0.95 -2.81 2.64
CA SER A 307 -1.32 -4.21 2.92
C SER A 307 -1.74 -4.98 1.66
N LEU A 308 -2.62 -4.41 0.82
CA LEU A 308 -3.06 -5.00 -0.44
C LEU A 308 -1.89 -5.19 -1.41
N ASN A 309 -1.04 -4.17 -1.57
CA ASN A 309 0.17 -4.25 -2.38
C ASN A 309 1.08 -5.40 -1.92
N SER A 310 1.24 -5.55 -0.60
CA SER A 310 2.01 -6.66 -0.02
C SER A 310 1.39 -8.03 -0.30
N LEU A 311 0.07 -8.12 -0.47
CA LEU A 311 -0.64 -9.35 -0.82
C LEU A 311 -0.53 -9.69 -2.31
N ILE A 312 -0.70 -8.70 -3.21
CA ILE A 312 -0.50 -8.87 -4.66
C ILE A 312 0.90 -9.44 -4.94
N TRP A 313 1.93 -8.80 -4.38
CA TRP A 313 3.32 -9.19 -4.61
C TRP A 313 3.78 -10.40 -3.78
N LYS A 314 2.91 -10.96 -2.92
CA LYS A 314 3.09 -12.29 -2.29
C LYS A 314 2.59 -13.41 -3.20
N PHE A 315 1.60 -13.16 -4.04
CA PHE A 315 1.14 -14.10 -5.06
C PHE A 315 1.95 -14.04 -6.36
N CYS A 316 2.50 -12.86 -6.69
CA CYS A 316 3.36 -12.62 -7.85
C CYS A 316 4.70 -11.98 -7.40
N PRO A 317 5.71 -12.75 -6.93
CA PRO A 317 6.94 -12.21 -6.36
C PRO A 317 7.71 -11.26 -7.29
N LYS A 318 8.20 -10.15 -6.74
CA LYS A 318 8.97 -9.12 -7.48
C LYS A 318 10.30 -9.61 -8.08
N THR A 319 10.75 -10.80 -7.66
CA THR A 319 12.02 -11.43 -8.04
C THR A 319 11.91 -12.36 -9.26
N ILE A 320 10.71 -12.72 -9.70
CA ILE A 320 10.48 -13.63 -10.84
C ILE A 320 9.88 -12.83 -12.00
N GLY A 321 10.20 -13.18 -13.24
CA GLY A 321 9.56 -12.60 -14.43
C GLY A 321 8.18 -13.21 -14.70
N SER A 322 7.14 -12.37 -14.79
CA SER A 322 5.74 -12.81 -14.97
C SER A 322 5.12 -12.27 -16.24
N SER A 323 4.10 -12.97 -16.74
CA SER A 323 3.19 -12.41 -17.75
C SER A 323 2.10 -11.53 -17.11
N LEU A 324 1.46 -10.68 -17.92
CA LEU A 324 0.26 -9.92 -17.54
C LEU A 324 -0.80 -10.82 -16.86
N GLN A 325 -1.07 -12.00 -17.42
CA GLN A 325 -2.07 -12.94 -16.92
C GLN A 325 -1.80 -13.41 -15.48
N ILE A 326 -0.53 -13.62 -15.10
CA ILE A 326 -0.19 -14.00 -13.72
C ILE A 326 -0.36 -12.80 -12.78
N ALA A 327 -0.05 -11.59 -13.23
CA ALA A 327 -0.32 -10.36 -12.48
C ALA A 327 -1.84 -10.10 -12.33
N GLU A 328 -2.65 -10.39 -13.35
CA GLU A 328 -4.11 -10.32 -13.29
C GLU A 328 -4.70 -11.34 -12.32
N ILE A 329 -4.24 -12.61 -12.36
CA ILE A 329 -4.60 -13.65 -11.38
C ILE A 329 -4.23 -13.23 -9.96
N ALA A 330 -2.99 -12.75 -9.75
CA ALA A 330 -2.51 -12.33 -8.44
C ALA A 330 -3.26 -11.09 -7.90
N ALA A 331 -3.58 -10.12 -8.76
CA ALA A 331 -4.35 -8.93 -8.40
C ALA A 331 -5.82 -9.28 -8.09
N ASN A 332 -6.47 -10.10 -8.92
CA ASN A 332 -7.82 -10.62 -8.65
C ASN A 332 -7.87 -11.33 -7.29
N LEU A 333 -6.97 -12.30 -7.08
CA LEU A 333 -6.94 -13.11 -5.85
C LEU A 333 -6.62 -12.26 -4.61
N ALA A 334 -5.70 -11.29 -4.73
CA ALA A 334 -5.41 -10.37 -3.65
C ALA A 334 -6.63 -9.51 -3.31
N THR A 335 -7.33 -8.94 -4.30
CA THR A 335 -8.57 -8.19 -4.12
C THR A 335 -9.63 -9.01 -3.37
N SER A 336 -9.94 -10.23 -3.84
CA SER A 336 -10.94 -11.10 -3.20
C SER A 336 -10.54 -11.46 -1.75
N VAL A 337 -9.30 -11.89 -1.51
CA VAL A 337 -8.83 -12.30 -0.17
C VAL A 337 -8.67 -11.09 0.78
N PHE A 338 -8.49 -9.90 0.24
CA PHE A 338 -8.48 -8.66 1.01
C PHE A 338 -9.90 -8.29 1.48
N ASN A 339 -10.87 -8.25 0.55
CA ASN A 339 -12.26 -7.88 0.82
C ASN A 339 -13.03 -8.92 1.66
N ASP A 340 -12.91 -10.20 1.31
CA ASP A 340 -13.76 -11.30 1.84
C ASP A 340 -12.99 -12.31 2.73
N GLY A 341 -11.66 -12.19 2.80
CA GLY A 341 -10.81 -13.14 3.51
C GLY A 341 -10.51 -14.43 2.74
N ASN A 342 -9.86 -15.38 3.42
CA ASN A 342 -9.41 -16.62 2.79
C ASN A 342 -10.57 -17.58 2.46
N GLN A 343 -11.77 -17.39 3.04
CA GLN A 343 -12.96 -18.18 2.70
C GLN A 343 -13.35 -18.09 1.22
N ILE A 344 -13.10 -16.96 0.55
CA ILE A 344 -13.41 -16.78 -0.87
C ILE A 344 -12.63 -17.74 -1.80
N LEU A 345 -11.57 -18.38 -1.30
CA LEU A 345 -10.86 -19.46 -1.99
C LEU A 345 -11.72 -20.72 -2.14
N ILE A 346 -12.72 -20.96 -1.29
CA ILE A 346 -13.64 -22.10 -1.41
C ILE A 346 -14.50 -21.90 -2.66
N THR A 347 -15.27 -20.82 -2.70
CA THR A 347 -16.11 -20.41 -3.84
C THR A 347 -15.31 -20.33 -5.14
N SER A 348 -14.06 -19.85 -5.06
CA SER A 348 -13.13 -19.82 -6.19
C SER A 348 -12.79 -21.20 -6.76
N LEU A 349 -12.51 -22.18 -5.89
CA LEU A 349 -12.13 -23.53 -6.33
C LEU A 349 -13.37 -24.34 -6.75
N GLU A 350 -14.52 -24.10 -6.13
CA GLU A 350 -15.82 -24.65 -6.53
C GLU A 350 -16.23 -24.16 -7.92
N LYS A 351 -16.12 -22.84 -8.21
CA LYS A 351 -16.28 -22.29 -9.56
C LYS A 351 -15.22 -22.79 -10.55
N PHE A 352 -14.04 -23.18 -10.08
CA PHE A 352 -13.05 -23.87 -10.90
C PHE A 352 -13.42 -25.35 -11.16
N GLY A 353 -14.40 -25.91 -10.45
CA GLY A 353 -14.90 -27.29 -10.61
C GLY A 353 -14.25 -28.32 -9.68
N LEU A 354 -13.65 -27.89 -8.58
CA LEU A 354 -13.02 -28.77 -7.59
C LEU A 354 -13.96 -29.01 -6.40
N LYS A 355 -14.13 -30.29 -6.01
CA LYS A 355 -14.84 -30.65 -4.78
C LYS A 355 -13.97 -30.36 -3.57
N ILE A 356 -14.44 -29.52 -2.64
CA ILE A 356 -13.66 -29.08 -1.48
C ILE A 356 -14.00 -29.91 -0.24
N ASN A 357 -12.97 -30.46 0.38
CA ASN A 357 -13.08 -31.19 1.65
C ASN A 357 -13.14 -30.20 2.83
N ARG A 358 -13.98 -30.46 3.83
CA ARG A 358 -14.10 -29.72 5.10
C ARG A 358 -12.76 -29.33 5.74
N ASN A 359 -11.72 -30.17 5.63
CA ASN A 359 -10.38 -29.89 6.13
C ASN A 359 -9.75 -28.63 5.50
N VAL A 360 -10.02 -28.36 4.22
CA VAL A 360 -9.59 -27.13 3.53
C VAL A 360 -10.32 -25.93 4.12
N CYS A 361 -11.64 -26.02 4.32
CA CYS A 361 -12.47 -24.96 4.88
C CYS A 361 -12.00 -24.54 6.28
N VAL A 362 -11.71 -25.52 7.14
CA VAL A 362 -11.13 -25.32 8.48
C VAL A 362 -9.75 -24.65 8.38
N SER A 363 -8.86 -25.14 7.52
CA SER A 363 -7.51 -24.55 7.35
C SER A 363 -7.55 -23.10 6.85
N LEU A 364 -8.54 -22.75 6.02
CA LEU A 364 -8.76 -21.36 5.58
C LEU A 364 -9.33 -20.48 6.71
N ALA A 365 -10.24 -21.00 7.53
CA ALA A 365 -10.78 -20.29 8.69
C ALA A 365 -9.69 -20.01 9.74
N GLU A 366 -8.83 -20.98 10.02
CA GLU A 366 -7.66 -20.80 10.88
C GLU A 366 -6.68 -19.75 10.34
N ARG A 367 -6.51 -19.65 9.02
CA ARG A 367 -5.65 -18.63 8.40
C ARG A 367 -6.24 -17.23 8.57
N ASP A 368 -7.56 -17.08 8.45
CA ASP A 368 -8.24 -15.82 8.75
C ASP A 368 -8.17 -15.45 10.24
N ASN A 369 -8.41 -16.39 11.14
CA ASN A 369 -8.28 -16.17 12.58
C ASN A 369 -6.84 -15.76 12.95
N ARG A 370 -5.82 -16.44 12.40
CA ARG A 370 -4.40 -16.07 12.57
C ARG A 370 -4.08 -14.70 11.95
N ARG A 371 -4.69 -14.34 10.80
CA ARG A 371 -4.57 -13.00 10.16
C ARG A 371 -5.16 -11.91 11.06
N ILE A 372 -6.36 -12.10 11.59
CA ILE A 372 -7.05 -11.15 12.47
C ILE A 372 -6.29 -10.99 13.79
N PHE A 373 -5.86 -12.09 14.42
CA PHE A 373 -5.03 -12.05 15.63
C PHE A 373 -3.72 -11.29 15.39
N THR A 374 -3.00 -11.61 14.31
CA THR A 374 -1.74 -10.91 13.97
C THR A 374 -1.98 -9.42 13.69
N SER A 375 -3.11 -9.05 13.08
CA SER A 375 -3.49 -7.65 12.86
C SER A 375 -3.75 -6.91 14.17
N ARG A 376 -4.56 -7.50 15.07
CA ARG A 376 -4.83 -6.95 16.42
C ARG A 376 -3.55 -6.79 17.24
N GLN A 377 -2.68 -7.80 17.22
CA GLN A 377 -1.36 -7.73 17.86
C GLN A 377 -0.51 -6.61 17.25
N ARG A 378 -0.43 -6.49 15.92
CA ARG A 378 0.32 -5.39 15.26
C ARG A 378 -0.25 -4.01 15.56
N HIS A 379 -1.56 -3.88 15.74
CA HIS A 379 -2.19 -2.63 16.17
C HIS A 379 -1.72 -2.24 17.58
N LEU A 380 -1.79 -3.17 18.53
CA LEU A 380 -1.27 -3.00 19.89
C LEU A 380 0.25 -2.71 19.88
N GLU A 381 1.02 -3.42 19.06
CA GLU A 381 2.46 -3.25 18.92
C GLU A 381 2.89 -1.97 18.19
N SER A 382 1.99 -1.34 17.42
CA SER A 382 2.24 -0.04 16.76
C SER A 382 2.17 1.14 17.72
N SER A 383 1.73 0.91 18.96
CA SER A 383 1.84 1.88 20.05
C SER A 383 3.30 2.26 20.30
N PHE A 384 3.51 3.52 20.69
CA PHE A 384 4.84 4.01 21.08
C PHE A 384 5.44 3.18 22.22
N GLU A 385 4.61 2.69 23.15
CA GLU A 385 5.01 1.91 24.31
C GLU A 385 5.55 0.54 23.93
N ALA A 386 4.89 -0.19 23.03
CA ALA A 386 5.38 -1.47 22.54
C ALA A 386 6.67 -1.31 21.71
N HIS A 387 6.78 -0.24 20.92
CA HIS A 387 8.04 0.12 20.25
C HIS A 387 9.17 0.44 21.24
N ARG A 388 8.88 1.17 22.34
CA ARG A 388 9.82 1.45 23.43
C ARG A 388 10.24 0.15 24.14
N ALA A 389 9.29 -0.71 24.48
CA ALA A 389 9.53 -2.00 25.14
C ALA A 389 10.39 -2.93 24.25
N LYS A 390 10.10 -3.03 22.95
CA LYS A 390 10.93 -3.78 21.99
C LYS A 390 12.35 -3.23 21.89
N LYS A 391 12.54 -1.91 21.90
CA LYS A 391 13.88 -1.30 21.86
C LYS A 391 14.66 -1.57 23.14
N ILE A 392 14.04 -1.44 24.31
CA ILE A 392 14.64 -1.78 25.61
C ILE A 392 14.99 -3.27 25.67
N LYS A 393 14.08 -4.16 25.26
CA LYS A 393 14.30 -5.61 25.24
C LYS A 393 15.39 -6.04 24.24
N LYS A 394 15.61 -5.28 23.15
CA LYS A 394 16.77 -5.47 22.26
C LYS A 394 18.06 -4.95 22.89
N SER A 395 18.04 -3.80 23.57
CA SER A 395 19.19 -3.27 24.31
C SER A 395 19.67 -4.27 25.35
N LYS A 396 18.77 -4.71 26.26
CA LYS A 396 19.06 -5.73 27.27
C LYS A 396 19.55 -7.06 26.72
N LYS A 397 19.17 -7.44 25.50
CA LYS A 397 19.68 -8.67 24.86
C LYS A 397 21.06 -8.47 24.19
N ILE A 398 21.44 -7.24 23.85
CA ILE A 398 22.81 -6.91 23.41
C ILE A 398 23.72 -6.80 24.64
N GLU A 399 23.26 -6.11 25.69
CA GLU A 399 23.92 -6.02 27.00
C GLU A 399 24.23 -7.43 27.55
N LEU A 400 23.25 -8.34 27.62
CA LEU A 400 23.48 -9.74 28.02
C LEU A 400 24.47 -10.50 27.11
N PHE A 401 24.57 -10.16 25.82
CA PHE A 401 25.50 -10.80 24.90
C PHE A 401 26.93 -10.31 25.17
N GLN A 402 27.11 -9.01 25.43
CA GLN A 402 28.39 -8.42 25.78
C GLN A 402 28.87 -8.86 27.18
N GLU A 403 27.95 -9.07 28.12
CA GLU A 403 28.22 -9.70 29.41
C GLU A 403 28.62 -11.19 29.27
N GLN A 404 28.13 -11.89 28.24
CA GLN A 404 28.47 -13.29 27.96
C GLN A 404 29.75 -13.49 27.13
N GLU A 405 30.12 -12.54 26.27
CA GLU A 405 31.35 -12.60 25.46
C GLU A 405 32.62 -12.19 26.24
N GLY A 406 32.47 -11.50 27.37
CA GLY A 406 33.56 -11.17 28.29
C GLY A 406 34.51 -10.08 27.77
N ILE A 407 35.67 -9.96 28.42
CA ILE A 407 36.71 -8.98 28.02
C ILE A 407 37.45 -9.53 26.80
N SER A 408 37.07 -9.05 25.62
CA SER A 408 37.82 -9.29 24.39
C SER A 408 39.19 -8.59 24.43
N TYR A 409 40.21 -9.23 23.85
CA TYR A 409 41.60 -8.79 23.93
C TYR A 409 41.84 -7.40 23.32
N ASP A 410 42.69 -6.60 23.97
CA ASP A 410 43.16 -5.33 23.44
C ASP A 410 44.19 -5.55 22.32
N PRO A 411 44.01 -4.97 21.10
CA PRO A 411 44.98 -5.08 20.01
C PRO A 411 46.37 -4.46 20.29
N ALA A 412 46.57 -3.73 21.38
CA ALA A 412 47.84 -3.06 21.71
C ALA A 412 48.86 -3.94 22.48
N ALA A 413 48.61 -5.25 22.65
CA ALA A 413 49.44 -6.14 23.46
C ALA A 413 50.32 -7.10 22.62
N PHE A 414 51.29 -6.56 21.87
CA PHE A 414 52.42 -7.29 21.27
C PHE A 414 53.67 -6.40 21.19
#